data_AF-A0A925F6F1-F1
#
_entry.id   AF-A0A925F6F1-F1
#
_cell.length_a   1.000
_cell.length_b   1.000
_cell.length_c   1.000
_cell.angle_alpha   90.00
_cell.angle_beta   90.00
_cell.angle_gamma   90.00
#
_symmetry.space_group_name_H-M   'P 1'
#
loop_
_entity.id
_entity.type
_entity.pdbx_description
1 polymer ?
#
loop_
_entity_poly.entity_id
_entity_poly.type
_entity_poly.pdbx_seq_one_letter_code
_entity_poly.pdbx_strand_id
1 'polypeptide(L)'
;MQNLDTMNESFEIPVMYKEQQLFFTARLIAMGYVHKFKVDVYGQELFFEQDDCGQYRALVDPINLQKANKTDVDLLKVIAASIESILA
;
A
#
# COMPACT_ATOMS: atom_id res chain seq x y z
N MET A 1 -1.56 -28.98 10.73
CA MET A 1 -2.53 -27.89 10.55
C MET A 1 -1.71 -26.64 10.29
N GLN A 2 -1.56 -26.22 9.03
CA GLN A 2 -0.80 -25.00 8.72
C GLN A 2 -1.59 -23.82 9.30
N ASN A 3 -0.93 -22.96 10.08
CA ASN A 3 -1.53 -21.76 10.66
C ASN A 3 -1.98 -20.84 9.53
N LEU A 4 -3.30 -20.67 9.39
CA LEU A 4 -3.94 -19.78 8.42
C LEU A 4 -3.85 -18.30 8.82
N ASP A 5 -3.14 -17.99 9.91
CA ASP A 5 -3.07 -16.65 10.50
C ASP A 5 -1.96 -15.75 9.92
N THR A 6 -1.00 -16.33 9.18
CA THR A 6 0.13 -15.56 8.61
C THR A 6 -0.29 -14.53 7.57
N MET A 7 -1.48 -14.65 6.96
CA MET A 7 -1.98 -13.69 5.97
C MET A 7 -2.71 -12.48 6.57
N ASN A 8 -2.94 -12.44 7.88
CA ASN A 8 -3.62 -11.32 8.54
C ASN A 8 -2.67 -10.43 9.37
N GLU A 9 -1.38 -10.75 9.42
CA GLU A 9 -0.41 -9.95 10.14
C GLU A 9 -0.14 -8.62 9.41
N SER A 10 -0.01 -7.57 10.22
CA SER A 10 0.41 -6.26 9.71
C SER A 10 1.93 -6.18 9.71
N PHE A 11 2.48 -5.51 8.71
CA PHE A 11 3.92 -5.25 8.57
C PHE A 11 4.16 -3.80 8.20
N GLU A 12 5.40 -3.33 8.33
CA GLU A 12 5.77 -1.97 7.94
C GLU A 12 6.40 -1.96 6.56
N ILE A 13 5.97 -1.01 5.71
CA ILE A 13 6.61 -0.69 4.44
C ILE A 13 7.57 0.49 4.68
N PRO A 14 8.89 0.30 4.55
CA PRO A 14 9.83 1.41 4.58
C PRO A 14 9.76 2.22 3.28
N VAL A 15 9.69 3.54 3.42
CA VAL A 15 9.53 4.48 2.31
C VAL A 15 10.50 5.64 2.49
N MET A 16 11.37 5.87 1.51
CA MET A 16 12.24 7.03 1.50
C MET A 16 11.53 8.20 0.79
N TYR A 17 11.06 9.17 1.56
CA TYR A 17 10.27 10.29 1.03
C TYR A 17 10.83 11.64 1.50
N LYS A 18 11.17 12.53 0.56
CA LYS A 18 11.76 13.85 0.86
C LYS A 18 12.94 13.75 1.83
N GLU A 19 13.87 12.84 1.54
CA GLU A 19 15.08 12.55 2.34
C GLU A 19 14.81 12.00 3.75
N GLN A 20 13.56 11.66 4.06
CA GLN A 20 13.15 11.06 5.32
C GLN A 20 12.73 9.61 5.13
N GLN A 21 13.22 8.73 6.00
CA GLN A 21 12.70 7.38 6.09
C GLN A 21 11.40 7.37 6.90
N LEU A 22 10.32 6.92 6.26
CA LEU A 22 9.00 6.75 6.82
C LEU A 22 8.64 5.26 6.86
N PHE A 23 7.74 4.89 7.76
CA PHE A 23 7.23 3.53 7.90
C PHE A 23 5.70 3.58 7.87
N PHE A 24 5.11 2.76 7.00
CA PHE A 24 3.66 2.68 6.86
C PHE A 24 3.17 1.28 7.18
N THR A 25 2.22 1.19 8.12
CA THR A 25 1.58 -0.08 8.46
C THR A 25 0.74 -0.57 7.28
N ALA A 26 0.98 -1.81 6.87
CA ALA A 26 0.33 -2.46 5.76
C ALA A 26 -0.16 -3.86 6.11
N ARG A 27 -1.17 -4.32 5.37
CA ARG A 27 -1.64 -5.70 5.38
C ARG A 27 -1.74 -6.21 3.95
N LEU A 28 -1.35 -7.46 3.73
CA LEU A 28 -1.54 -8.15 2.46
C LEU A 28 -2.95 -8.76 2.43
N ILE A 29 -3.69 -8.47 1.37
CA ILE A 29 -5.01 -9.07 1.12
C ILE A 29 -4.87 -9.90 -0.14
N ALA A 30 -4.83 -11.22 0.01
CA ALA A 30 -4.76 -12.17 -1.10
C ALA A 30 -6.14 -12.81 -1.36
N MET A 31 -6.60 -12.79 -2.61
CA MET A 31 -7.84 -13.42 -3.06
C MET A 31 -7.57 -14.18 -4.36
N GLY A 32 -7.28 -15.47 -4.25
CA GLY A 32 -6.86 -16.29 -5.39
C GLY A 32 -5.52 -15.81 -5.95
N TYR A 33 -5.49 -15.47 -7.24
CA TYR A 33 -4.29 -14.96 -7.92
C TYR A 33 -4.15 -13.43 -7.83
N VAL A 34 -5.13 -12.74 -7.25
CA VAL A 34 -5.11 -11.30 -7.08
C VAL A 34 -4.68 -11.00 -5.66
N HIS A 35 -3.83 -9.99 -5.49
CA HIS A 35 -3.49 -9.49 -4.18
C HIS A 35 -3.44 -7.96 -4.18
N LYS A 36 -3.72 -7.39 -3.01
CA LYS A 36 -3.68 -5.96 -2.74
C LYS A 36 -2.98 -5.71 -1.43
N PHE A 37 -2.38 -4.54 -1.29
CA PHE A 37 -1.87 -4.05 -0.02
C PHE A 37 -2.84 -3.01 0.51
N LYS A 38 -3.29 -3.18 1.75
CA LYS A 38 -4.04 -2.16 2.47
C LYS A 38 -3.06 -1.43 3.38
N VAL A 39 -2.79 -0.16 3.08
CA VAL A 39 -1.77 0.66 3.76
C VAL A 39 -2.45 1.80 4.50
N ASP A 40 -2.09 1.99 5.77
CA ASP A 40 -2.50 3.17 6.54
C ASP A 40 -1.54 4.33 6.25
N VAL A 41 -2.04 5.34 5.55
CA VAL A 41 -1.31 6.58 5.24
C VAL A 41 -1.91 7.70 6.06
N TYR A 42 -1.30 7.99 7.22
CA TYR A 42 -1.70 9.06 8.14
C TYR A 42 -3.17 8.98 8.61
N GLY A 43 -3.63 7.77 8.94
CA GLY A 43 -5.00 7.49 9.37
C GLY A 43 -5.98 7.28 8.22
N GLN A 44 -5.51 7.28 6.97
CA GLN A 44 -6.29 6.97 5.79
C GLN A 44 -5.86 5.60 5.23
N GLU A 45 -6.78 4.65 5.26
CA GLU A 45 -6.56 3.35 4.63
C GLU A 45 -6.69 3.46 3.09
N LEU A 46 -5.62 3.11 2.39
CA LEU A 46 -5.55 3.10 0.92
C LEU A 46 -5.21 1.69 0.43
N PHE A 47 -5.78 1.31 -0.71
CA PHE A 47 -5.44 0.05 -1.37
C PHE A 47 -4.41 0.28 -2.47
N PHE A 48 -3.44 -0.62 -2.56
CA PHE A 48 -2.48 -0.68 -3.65
C PHE A 48 -2.63 -2.02 -4.37
N GLU A 49 -2.78 -1.97 -5.68
CA GLU A 49 -2.92 -3.16 -6.54
C GLU A 49 -2.06 -3.02 -7.78
N GLN A 50 -1.73 -4.15 -8.40
CA GLN A 50 -1.12 -4.15 -9.73
C GLN A 50 -2.12 -3.64 -10.78
N ASP A 51 -1.64 -2.79 -11.67
CA ASP A 51 -2.34 -2.42 -12.89
C ASP A 51 -2.15 -3.47 -14.00
N ASP A 52 -2.68 -3.19 -15.19
CA ASP A 52 -2.63 -4.11 -16.33
C ASP A 52 -1.20 -4.38 -16.83
N CYS A 53 -0.23 -3.53 -16.44
CA CYS A 53 1.20 -3.67 -16.74
C CYS A 53 1.98 -4.31 -15.58
N GLY A 54 1.34 -4.66 -14.48
CA GLY A 54 1.95 -5.25 -13.29
C GLY A 54 2.53 -4.24 -12.29
N GLN A 55 2.39 -2.94 -12.54
CA GLN A 55 2.90 -1.87 -11.67
C GLN A 55 1.89 -1.55 -10.56
N TYR A 56 2.34 -1.23 -9.35
CA TYR A 56 1.42 -0.89 -8.28
C TYR A 56 0.87 0.52 -8.42
N ARG A 57 -0.44 0.65 -8.21
CA ARG A 57 -1.14 1.94 -8.14
C ARG A 57 -1.96 2.04 -6.87
N ALA A 58 -2.04 3.25 -6.33
CA ALA A 58 -2.98 3.56 -5.25
C ALA A 58 -4.41 3.70 -5.79
N LEU A 59 -5.37 3.08 -5.12
CA LEU A 59 -6.79 3.29 -5.34
C LEU A 59 -7.31 4.33 -4.35
N VAL A 60 -7.74 5.47 -4.87
CA VAL A 60 -8.34 6.55 -4.08
C VAL A 60 -9.83 6.59 -4.38
N ASP A 61 -10.66 6.30 -3.37
CA ASP A 61 -12.11 6.40 -3.50
C ASP A 61 -12.51 7.88 -3.72
N PRO A 62 -13.32 8.19 -4.75
CA PRO A 62 -13.83 9.54 -4.98
C PRO A 62 -14.50 10.20 -3.76
N ILE A 63 -15.15 9.42 -2.89
CA ILE A 63 -15.78 9.91 -1.65
C ILE A 63 -14.71 10.35 -0.65
N ASN A 64 -13.55 9.70 -0.66
CA ASN A 64 -12.42 10.02 0.20
C ASN A 64 -11.49 11.08 -0.40
N LEU A 65 -11.72 11.57 -1.64
CA LEU A 65 -10.91 12.61 -2.27
C LEU A 65 -10.82 13.89 -1.43
N GLN A 66 -11.84 14.24 -0.65
CA GLN A 66 -11.76 15.41 0.24
C GLN A 66 -10.73 15.24 1.38
N LYS A 67 -10.48 14.00 1.83
CA LYS A 67 -9.40 13.67 2.77
C LYS A 67 -8.07 13.43 2.04
N ALA A 68 -8.12 12.76 0.88
CA ALA A 68 -6.97 12.48 0.04
C ALA A 68 -6.35 13.72 -0.61
N ASN A 69 -7.08 14.84 -0.72
CA ASN A 69 -6.54 16.14 -1.13
C ASN A 69 -5.44 16.67 -0.21
N LYS A 70 -5.21 16.06 0.96
CA LYS A 70 -4.05 16.32 1.82
C LYS A 70 -2.89 15.34 1.61
N THR A 71 -3.14 14.20 0.98
CA THR A 71 -2.14 13.15 0.78
C THR A 71 -1.39 13.43 -0.50
N ASP A 72 -0.10 13.69 -0.36
CA ASP A 72 0.79 14.03 -1.46
C ASP A 72 0.85 12.87 -2.47
N VAL A 73 0.51 13.15 -3.74
CA VAL A 73 0.48 12.12 -4.80
C VAL A 73 1.85 11.51 -4.99
N ASP A 74 2.93 12.27 -4.78
CA ASP A 74 4.28 11.75 -4.91
C ASP A 74 4.61 10.77 -3.78
N LEU A 75 4.10 10.99 -2.56
CA LEU A 75 4.21 10.00 -1.48
C LEU A 75 3.55 8.67 -1.88
N LEU A 76 2.36 8.71 -2.49
CA LEU A 76 1.67 7.51 -2.93
C LEU A 76 2.45 6.74 -4.00
N LYS A 77 3.10 7.44 -4.94
CA LYS A 77 3.96 6.81 -5.94
C LYS A 77 5.18 6.14 -5.30
N VAL A 78 5.82 6.79 -4.32
CA VAL A 78 6.97 6.17 -3.64
C VAL A 78 6.53 4.96 -2.82
N ILE A 79 5.37 4.99 -2.15
CA ILE A 79 4.82 3.80 -1.47
C ILE A 79 4.63 2.64 -2.46
N ALA A 80 4.05 2.91 -3.63
CA ALA A 80 3.87 1.89 -4.67
C ALA A 80 5.22 1.29 -5.15
N ALA A 81 6.21 2.14 -5.40
CA ALA A 81 7.56 1.70 -5.78
C ALA A 81 8.26 0.88 -4.66
N SER A 82 8.06 1.24 -3.39
CA SER A 82 8.54 0.43 -2.27
C SER A 82 7.90 -0.96 -2.25
N ILE A 83 6.60 -1.07 -2.52
CA ILE A 83 5.90 -2.37 -2.61
C ILE A 83 6.49 -3.21 -3.75
N GLU A 84 6.68 -2.61 -4.93
CA GLU A 84 7.30 -3.29 -6.08
C GLU A 84 8.68 -3.83 -5.72
N SER A 85 9.51 -3.02 -5.07
CA SER A 85 10.87 -3.43 -4.67
C SER A 85 10.90 -4.55 -3.64
N ILE A 86 9.84 -4.74 -2.84
CA ILE A 86 9.75 -5.83 -1.85
C ILE A 86 9.40 -7.17 -2.54
N LEU A 87 8.69 -7.11 -3.66
CA LEU A 87 8.18 -8.29 -4.36
C LEU A 87 9.05 -8.75 -5.54
N ALA A 88 9.98 -7.90 -5.98
CA ALA A 88 10.97 -8.20 -7.02
C ALA A 88 12.07 -9.17 -6.52
#